data_AF-A0A9P6YSV4-F1
#
_entry.id   AF-A0A9P6YSV4-F1
#
_cell.length_a   1.000
_cell.length_b   1.000
_cell.length_c   1.000
_cell.angle_alpha   90.00
_cell.angle_beta   90.00
_cell.angle_gamma   90.00
#
_symmetry.space_group_name_H-M   'P 1'
#
loop_
_entity.id
_entity.type
_entity.pdbx_description
1 polymer ?
#
loop_
_entity_poly.entity_id
_entity_poly.type
_entity_poly.pdbx_seq_one_letter_code
_entity_poly.pdbx_strand_id
1 'polypeptide(L)'
;MKERYEFARAHLSWTIDDWKKVIFSDETKVNRIGSDGLQWTWTNGDKLKDFQVQHMIKHGGGSLMLWGCLTWHGVGYLPNIKGSINSDFYIGILDDKLMKTIDWYELQKEDIIF
;
A
#
# COMPACT_ATOMS: atom_id res chain seq x y z
N MET A 1 -10.89 19.65 1.79
CA MET A 1 -11.07 19.46 3.25
C MET A 1 -12.50 19.04 3.61
N LYS A 2 -13.54 19.62 2.98
CA LYS A 2 -14.95 19.27 3.22
C LYS A 2 -15.27 17.78 3.07
N GLU A 3 -14.82 17.13 1.99
CA GLU A 3 -15.09 15.70 1.76
C GLU A 3 -14.48 14.79 2.84
N ARG A 4 -13.22 15.06 3.24
CA ARG A 4 -12.57 14.35 4.35
C ARG A 4 -13.33 14.53 5.68
N TYR A 5 -13.87 15.73 5.91
CA TYR A 5 -14.67 16.03 7.09
C TYR A 5 -16.01 15.29 7.06
N GLU A 6 -16.73 15.30 5.93
CA GLU A 6 -17.99 14.57 5.80
C GLU A 6 -17.80 13.06 5.92
N PHE A 7 -16.72 12.51 5.35
CA PHE A 7 -16.36 11.11 5.53
C PHE A 7 -16.15 10.77 7.00
N ALA A 8 -15.31 11.55 7.71
CA ALA A 8 -15.06 11.33 9.13
C ALA A 8 -16.33 11.46 9.99
N ARG A 9 -17.21 12.42 9.67
CA ARG A 9 -18.50 12.56 10.35
C ARG A 9 -19.44 11.38 10.09
N ALA A 10 -19.55 10.92 8.84
CA ALA A 10 -20.44 9.82 8.46
C ALA A 10 -20.05 8.50 9.15
N HIS A 11 -18.76 8.30 9.42
CA HIS A 11 -18.22 7.09 10.04
C HIS A 11 -17.92 7.28 11.53
N LEU A 12 -18.30 8.41 12.13
CA LEU A 12 -17.98 8.75 13.52
C LEU A 12 -18.62 7.78 14.51
N SER A 13 -19.83 7.30 14.21
CA SER A 13 -20.59 6.37 15.06
C SER A 13 -20.35 4.91 14.72
N TRP A 14 -19.42 4.59 13.82
CA TRP A 14 -19.14 3.21 13.44
C TRP A 14 -18.54 2.44 14.62
N THR A 15 -19.13 1.28 14.87
CA THR A 15 -18.67 0.35 15.89
C THR A 15 -17.48 -0.46 15.40
N ILE A 16 -16.83 -1.19 16.30
CA ILE A 16 -15.78 -2.14 15.93
C ILE A 16 -16.31 -3.15 14.91
N ASP A 17 -17.55 -3.62 15.05
CA ASP A 17 -18.14 -4.60 14.13
C ASP A 17 -18.42 -4.03 12.75
N ASP A 18 -18.66 -2.72 12.62
CA ASP A 18 -18.71 -2.04 11.33
C ASP A 18 -17.33 -1.96 10.68
N TRP A 19 -16.30 -1.61 11.45
CA TRP A 19 -14.92 -1.57 10.96
C TRP A 19 -14.37 -2.95 10.58
N LYS A 20 -14.83 -4.02 11.23
CA LYS A 20 -14.45 -5.41 10.89
C LYS A 20 -14.81 -5.80 9.45
N LYS A 21 -15.81 -5.14 8.88
CA LYS A 21 -16.31 -5.37 7.52
C LYS A 21 -15.47 -4.68 6.45
N VAL A 22 -14.65 -3.71 6.84
CA VAL A 22 -13.83 -2.94 5.89
C VAL A 22 -12.62 -3.74 5.46
N ILE A 23 -12.38 -3.78 4.14
CA ILE A 23 -11.12 -4.24 3.58
C ILE A 23 -10.38 -3.02 3.04
N PHE A 24 -9.21 -2.73 3.62
CA PHE A 24 -8.34 -1.68 3.10
C PHE A 24 -7.46 -2.27 2.00
N SER A 25 -7.28 -1.57 0.89
CA SER A 25 -6.32 -1.96 -0.17
C SER A 25 -5.49 -0.77 -0.61
N ASP A 26 -4.26 -1.05 -1.05
CA ASP A 26 -3.38 -0.04 -1.62
C ASP A 26 -2.30 -0.69 -2.49
N GLU A 27 -1.61 0.11 -3.29
CA GLU A 27 -0.42 -0.28 -4.01
C GLU A 27 0.84 0.33 -3.40
N THR A 28 1.87 -0.48 -3.24
CA THR A 28 3.16 -0.02 -2.72
C THR A 28 4.32 -0.40 -3.62
N LYS A 29 5.30 0.49 -3.72
CA LYS A 29 6.54 0.27 -4.44
C LYS A 29 7.66 -0.03 -3.44
N VAL A 30 8.24 -1.21 -3.54
CA VAL A 30 9.40 -1.63 -2.73
C VAL A 30 10.65 -1.59 -3.60
N ASN A 31 11.55 -0.67 -3.30
CA ASN A 31 12.83 -0.53 -4.00
C ASN A 31 13.83 -1.58 -3.50
N ARG A 32 14.58 -2.19 -4.42
CA ARG A 32 15.65 -3.12 -4.06
C ARG A 32 16.86 -2.40 -3.46
N ILE A 33 17.17 -1.19 -3.95
CA ILE A 33 18.33 -0.42 -3.53
C ILE A 33 17.92 1.04 -3.30
N GLY A 34 18.15 1.52 -2.09
CA GLY A 34 17.87 2.90 -1.70
C GLY A 34 16.38 3.19 -1.49
N SER A 35 16.10 4.10 -0.57
CA SER A 35 14.78 4.72 -0.45
C SER A 35 14.62 5.83 -1.48
N ASP A 36 13.41 6.07 -1.96
CA ASP A 36 13.08 7.27 -2.76
C ASP A 36 13.10 8.56 -1.90
N GLY A 37 13.25 8.42 -0.58
CA GLY A 37 13.27 9.52 0.39
C GLY A 37 14.64 10.18 0.60
N LEU A 38 14.60 11.32 1.29
CA LEU A 38 15.78 12.07 1.73
C LEU A 38 16.67 11.20 2.64
N GLN A 39 17.97 11.27 2.40
CA GLN A 39 18.95 10.67 3.27
C GLN A 39 19.58 11.71 4.17
N TRP A 40 19.68 11.36 5.44
CA TRP A 40 20.22 12.23 6.47
C TRP A 40 21.64 11.82 6.80
N THR A 41 22.54 12.79 6.86
CA THR A 41 23.93 12.60 7.27
C THR A 41 24.33 13.72 8.21
N TRP A 42 25.23 13.41 9.15
CA TRP A 42 25.74 14.40 10.11
C TRP A 42 26.94 15.12 9.50
N THR A 43 26.94 16.46 9.54
CA THR A 43 28.05 17.31 9.10
C THR A 43 28.39 18.36 10.17
N ASN A 44 29.66 18.75 10.23
CA ASN A 44 30.13 19.82 11.11
C ASN A 44 30.02 21.23 10.45
N GLY A 45 29.26 21.36 9.36
CA GLY A 45 29.12 22.60 8.60
C GLY A 45 30.06 22.70 7.38
N ASP A 46 30.93 21.70 7.19
CA ASP A 46 31.78 21.57 6.00
C ASP A 46 31.03 20.99 4.80
N LYS A 47 31.64 21.08 3.61
CA LYS A 47 31.19 20.36 2.41
C LYS A 47 31.11 18.85 2.71
N LEU A 48 30.03 18.22 2.24
CA LEU A 48 29.84 16.78 2.37
C LEU A 48 31.01 16.02 1.74
N LYS A 49 31.55 15.07 2.49
CA LYS A 49 32.61 14.15 2.05
C LYS A 49 31.99 12.96 1.31
N ASP A 50 32.75 12.31 0.44
CA ASP A 50 32.23 11.20 -0.39
C ASP A 50 31.59 10.07 0.43
N PHE A 51 32.12 9.74 1.62
CA PHE A 51 31.52 8.72 2.49
C PHE A 51 30.21 9.16 3.17
N GLN A 52 29.89 10.45 3.15
CA GLN A 52 28.66 11.03 3.69
C GLN A 52 27.57 11.15 2.62
N VAL A 53 27.89 10.86 1.36
CA VAL A 53 26.97 10.95 0.22
C VAL A 53 26.71 9.55 -0.30
N GLN A 54 25.45 9.12 -0.27
CA GLN A 54 25.07 7.90 -0.98
C GLN A 54 24.79 8.25 -2.44
N HIS A 55 25.53 7.65 -3.36
CA HIS A 55 25.34 7.88 -4.78
C HIS A 55 23.96 7.37 -5.23
N MET A 56 23.17 8.24 -5.86
CA MET A 56 21.93 7.83 -6.51
C MET A 56 22.25 6.95 -7.71
N ILE A 57 21.86 5.68 -7.65
CA ILE A 57 21.89 4.79 -8.81
C ILE A 57 20.71 5.18 -9.70
N LYS A 58 20.97 5.97 -10.75
CA LYS A 58 19.95 6.24 -11.77
C LYS A 58 19.59 4.92 -12.48
N HIS A 59 18.31 4.54 -12.40
CA HIS A 59 17.68 3.45 -13.15
C HIS A 59 18.15 1.99 -12.92
N GLY A 60 19.06 1.71 -11.97
CA GLY A 60 19.73 0.39 -11.89
C GLY A 60 19.29 -0.57 -10.79
N GLY A 61 18.52 -0.14 -9.79
CA GLY A 61 18.21 -0.98 -8.62
C GLY A 61 17.11 -2.03 -8.87
N GLY A 62 16.11 -1.69 -9.68
CA GLY A 62 14.86 -2.42 -9.76
C GLY A 62 13.96 -2.18 -8.54
N SER A 63 12.64 -2.26 -8.76
CA SER A 63 11.62 -2.14 -7.71
C SER A 63 10.51 -3.15 -7.98
N LEU A 64 9.88 -3.62 -6.91
CA LEU A 64 8.64 -4.39 -6.98
C LEU A 64 7.47 -3.44 -6.75
N MET A 65 6.47 -3.50 -7.62
CA MET A 65 5.18 -2.87 -7.35
C MET A 65 4.25 -3.97 -6.84
N LEU A 66 3.66 -3.78 -5.68
CA LEU A 66 2.81 -4.76 -5.03
C LEU A 66 1.43 -4.15 -4.85
N TRP A 67 0.38 -4.91 -5.11
CA TRP A 67 -0.94 -4.60 -4.59
C TRP A 67 -1.18 -5.46 -3.36
N GLY A 68 -1.83 -4.92 -2.33
CA GLY A 68 -2.19 -5.68 -1.15
C GLY A 68 -3.49 -5.19 -0.54
N CYS A 69 -4.10 -6.04 0.27
CA CYS A 69 -5.23 -5.67 1.11
C CYS A 69 -5.06 -6.16 2.55
N LEU A 70 -5.76 -5.51 3.46
CA LEU A 70 -5.77 -5.74 4.89
C LEU A 70 -7.22 -5.87 5.33
N THR A 71 -7.52 -6.98 5.99
CA THR A 71 -8.79 -7.21 6.67
C THR A 71 -8.58 -7.08 8.18
N TRP A 72 -9.67 -7.06 8.95
CA TRP A 72 -9.56 -7.15 10.41
C TRP A 72 -8.83 -8.43 10.89
N HIS A 73 -8.95 -9.52 10.14
CA HIS A 73 -8.37 -10.82 10.50
C HIS A 73 -6.89 -10.91 10.16
N GLY A 74 -6.40 -10.10 9.23
CA GLY A 74 -5.00 -10.08 8.86
C GLY A 74 -4.74 -9.59 7.44
N VAL A 75 -3.52 -9.86 6.98
CA VAL A 75 -3.05 -9.47 5.65
C VAL A 75 -3.65 -10.38 4.59
N GLY A 76 -4.14 -9.80 3.50
CA GLY A 76 -4.60 -10.52 2.32
C GLY A 76 -3.46 -10.92 1.38
N TYR A 77 -3.82 -11.33 0.17
CA TYR A 77 -2.84 -11.67 -0.85
C TYR A 77 -2.05 -10.43 -1.31
N LEU A 78 -0.76 -10.62 -1.61
CA LEU A 78 0.18 -9.56 -2.00
C LEU A 78 0.81 -9.84 -3.39
N PRO A 79 0.03 -9.78 -4.49
CA PRO A 79 0.55 -9.99 -5.85
C PRO A 79 1.56 -8.92 -6.28
N ASN A 80 2.57 -9.35 -7.03
CA ASN A 80 3.44 -8.45 -7.79
C ASN A 80 2.75 -7.96 -9.05
N ILE A 81 2.63 -6.64 -9.18
CA ILE A 81 2.18 -5.94 -10.38
C ILE A 81 3.35 -5.86 -11.36
N LYS A 82 3.26 -6.65 -12.44
CA LYS A 82 4.27 -6.64 -13.51
C LYS A 82 3.90 -5.58 -14.55
N GLY A 83 4.59 -4.45 -14.53
CA GLY A 83 4.42 -3.37 -15.52
C GLY A 83 3.52 -2.23 -15.03
N SER A 84 2.92 -1.49 -15.97
CA SER A 84 1.99 -0.41 -15.63
C SER A 84 0.65 -1.00 -15.22
N ILE A 85 0.08 -0.50 -14.13
CA ILE A 85 -1.29 -0.83 -13.75
C ILE A 85 -2.24 -0.20 -14.77
N ASN A 86 -3.20 -0.97 -15.26
CA ASN A 86 -4.33 -0.48 -16.04
C ASN A 86 -5.62 -0.99 -15.39
N SER A 87 -6.76 -0.44 -15.81
CA SER A 87 -8.05 -0.78 -15.18
C SER A 87 -8.37 -2.27 -15.29
N ASP A 88 -8.11 -2.90 -16.44
CA ASP A 88 -8.43 -4.31 -16.66
C ASP A 88 -7.59 -5.23 -15.77
N PHE A 89 -6.30 -4.90 -15.62
CA PHE A 89 -5.39 -5.62 -14.73
C PHE A 89 -5.80 -5.47 -13.27
N TYR A 90 -6.24 -4.26 -12.86
CA TYR A 90 -6.74 -4.02 -11.51
C TYR A 90 -8.01 -4.85 -11.25
N ILE A 91 -8.97 -4.85 -12.18
CA ILE A 91 -10.17 -5.69 -12.09
C ILE A 91 -9.79 -7.17 -11.96
N GLY A 92 -8.81 -7.64 -12.73
CA GLY A 92 -8.31 -9.02 -12.62
C GLY A 92 -7.66 -9.33 -11.26
N ILE A 93 -6.97 -8.36 -10.63
CA ILE A 93 -6.47 -8.52 -9.26
C ILE A 93 -7.63 -8.65 -8.27
N LEU A 94 -8.68 -7.84 -8.40
CA LEU A 94 -9.83 -7.93 -7.52
C LEU A 94 -10.55 -9.27 -7.68
N ASP A 95 -10.83 -9.69 -8.92
CA ASP A 95 -11.55 -10.93 -9.21
C ASP A 95 -10.79 -12.19 -8.75
N ASP A 96 -9.45 -12.15 -8.73
CA ASP A 96 -8.62 -13.26 -8.26
C ASP A 96 -8.16 -13.11 -6.80
N LYS A 97 -7.36 -12.08 -6.50
CA LYS A 97 -6.62 -11.97 -5.24
C LYS A 97 -7.47 -11.45 -4.09
N LEU A 98 -8.36 -10.49 -4.35
CA LEU A 98 -9.30 -10.04 -3.33
C LEU A 98 -10.29 -11.17 -3.01
N MET A 99 -10.88 -11.80 -4.03
CA MET A 99 -11.83 -12.91 -3.83
C MET A 99 -11.19 -14.09 -3.08
N LYS A 100 -9.95 -14.47 -3.40
CA LYS A 100 -9.20 -15.47 -2.63
C LYS A 100 -8.93 -15.05 -1.18
N THR A 101 -8.72 -13.76 -0.92
CA THR A 101 -8.55 -13.26 0.46
C THR A 101 -9.85 -13.40 1.23
N ILE A 102 -10.97 -13.01 0.61
CA ILE A 102 -12.32 -13.11 1.18
C ILE A 102 -12.64 -14.56 1.53
N ASP A 103 -12.42 -15.47 0.59
CA ASP A 103 -12.69 -16.89 0.79
C ASP A 103 -11.74 -17.50 1.85
N TRP A 104 -10.46 -17.09 1.90
CA TRP A 104 -9.49 -17.57 2.88
C TRP A 104 -9.85 -17.23 4.32
N TYR A 105 -10.38 -16.03 4.55
CA TYR A 105 -10.85 -15.59 5.88
C TYR A 105 -12.33 -15.91 6.11
N GLU A 106 -12.98 -16.65 5.21
CA GLU A 106 -14.40 -17.04 5.27
C GLU A 106 -15.36 -15.84 5.46
N LEU A 107 -15.00 -14.69 4.87
CA LEU A 107 -15.78 -13.46 4.99
C LEU A 107 -17.04 -13.54 4.13
N GLN A 108 -18.16 -13.04 4.65
CA GLN A 108 -19.41 -12.94 3.90
C GLN A 108 -19.33 -11.78 2.91
N LYS A 109 -19.50 -12.07 1.62
CA LYS A 109 -19.30 -11.09 0.53
C LYS A 109 -20.27 -9.91 0.62
N GLU A 110 -21.47 -10.18 1.11
CA GLU A 110 -22.56 -9.20 1.24
C GLU A 110 -22.32 -8.20 2.36
N ASP A 111 -21.49 -8.56 3.34
CA ASP A 111 -21.18 -7.70 4.49
C ASP A 111 -19.92 -6.86 4.27
N ILE A 112 -19.11 -7.14 3.24
CA ILE A 112 -17.85 -6.46 3.01
C ILE A 112 -18.07 -5.04 2.52
N ILE A 113 -17.30 -4.12 3.10
CA ILE A 113 -17.17 -2.74 2.64
C ILE A 113 -15.78 -2.62 2.00
N PHE A 114 -15.75 -2.41 0.68
CA PHE A 114 -14.54 -2.21 -0.11
C PHE A 114 -14.57 -0.84 -0.78
#